data_AF-A0A1J4QJF2-F1
#
_entry.id   AF-A0A1J4QJF2-F1
#
_cell.length_a   1.000
_cell.length_b   1.000
_cell.length_c   1.000
_cell.angle_alpha   90.00
_cell.angle_beta   90.00
_cell.angle_gamma   90.00
#
_symmetry.space_group_name_H-M   'P 1'
#
loop_
_entity.id
_entity.type
_entity.pdbx_description
1 polymer ?
#
loop_
_entity_poly.entity_id
_entity_poly.type
_entity_poly.pdbx_seq_one_letter_code
_entity_poly.pdbx_strand_id
1 'polypeptide(L)' 'MMATAAFRFPFSTPTTKEAYYYRSIFESHFPQESAAKCVPSGPSVACSTPTALEWDEQWKNMADPSGRAVKGVHSKSY' A
#
# COMPACT_ATOMS: atom_id res chain seq x y z
N MET A 1 -9.47 -11.84 1.81
CA MET A 1 -8.83 -10.80 0.99
C MET A 1 -7.31 -10.86 1.10
N MET A 2 -6.72 -10.51 2.26
CA MET A 2 -5.25 -10.48 2.40
C MET A 2 -4.56 -11.85 2.34
N ALA A 3 -5.19 -12.90 2.91
CA ALA A 3 -4.63 -14.26 2.89
C ALA A 3 -4.37 -14.81 1.49
N THR A 4 -5.08 -14.30 0.47
CA THR A 4 -4.92 -14.71 -0.93
C THR A 4 -4.29 -13.62 -1.81
N ALA A 5 -3.80 -12.53 -1.21
CA ALA A 5 -3.28 -11.38 -1.95
C ALA A 5 -2.09 -11.72 -2.84
N ALA A 6 -1.16 -12.57 -2.36
CA ALA A 6 0.00 -13.01 -3.13
C ALA A 6 -0.39 -13.86 -4.36
N PHE A 7 -1.48 -14.62 -4.28
CA PHE A 7 -1.97 -15.42 -5.41
C PHE A 7 -2.69 -14.57 -6.45
N ARG A 8 -3.46 -13.55 -6.00
CA ARG A 8 -4.18 -12.64 -6.91
C ARG A 8 -3.26 -11.59 -7.54
N PHE A 9 -2.35 -11.03 -6.75
CA PHE A 9 -1.44 -9.97 -7.14
C PHE A 9 0.00 -10.44 -6.93
N PRO A 10 0.53 -11.34 -7.78
CA PRO A 10 1.88 -11.89 -7.62
C PRO A 10 2.97 -10.82 -7.84
N PHE A 11 2.69 -9.81 -8.69
CA PHE A 11 3.54 -8.64 -8.84
C PHE A 11 3.08 -7.50 -7.93
N SER A 12 4.00 -6.92 -7.16
CA SER A 12 3.74 -5.82 -6.20
C SER A 12 2.57 -6.12 -5.27
N THR A 13 2.66 -7.23 -4.54
CA THR A 13 1.59 -7.71 -3.66
C THR A 13 1.25 -6.65 -2.60
N PRO A 14 -0.03 -6.24 -2.47
CA PRO A 14 -0.44 -5.29 -1.44
C PRO A 14 -0.28 -5.91 -0.05
N THR A 15 0.31 -5.16 0.88
CA THR A 15 0.57 -5.60 2.26
C THR A 15 -0.48 -5.09 3.26
N THR A 16 -1.31 -4.13 2.86
CA THR A 16 -2.42 -3.58 3.67
C THR A 16 -3.76 -3.72 2.96
N LYS A 17 -4.86 -3.66 3.73
CA LYS A 17 -6.22 -3.70 3.18
C LYS A 17 -6.49 -2.54 2.24
N GLU A 18 -5.99 -1.34 2.57
CA GLU A 18 -6.12 -0.15 1.71
C GLU A 18 -5.33 -0.30 0.41
N ALA A 19 -4.08 -0.76 0.45
CA ALA A 19 -3.30 -1.02 -0.76
C ALA A 19 -3.98 -2.07 -1.65
N TYR A 20 -4.61 -3.10 -1.05
CA TYR A 20 -5.37 -4.10 -1.79
C TYR A 20 -6.58 -3.46 -2.50
N TYR A 21 -7.30 -2.59 -1.82
CA TYR A 21 -8.44 -1.88 -2.39
C TYR A 21 -8.02 -1.02 -3.59
N TYR A 22 -6.94 -0.23 -3.45
CA TYR A 22 -6.38 0.55 -4.55
C TYR A 22 -5.93 -0.32 -5.72
N ARG A 23 -5.23 -1.43 -5.44
CA ARG A 23 -4.81 -2.38 -6.47
C ARG A 23 -5.98 -3.00 -7.21
N SER A 24 -7.09 -3.28 -6.52
CA SER A 24 -8.31 -3.83 -7.13
C SER A 24 -8.98 -2.82 -8.07
N ILE A 25 -9.02 -1.54 -7.68
CA ILE A 25 -9.52 -0.45 -8.56
C ILE A 25 -8.60 -0.30 -9.77
N PHE A 26 -7.28 -0.24 -9.56
CA PHE A 26 -6.31 -0.15 -10.64
C PHE A 26 -6.47 -1.28 -11.66
N GLU A 27 -6.54 -2.53 -11.20
CA GLU A 27 -6.72 -3.71 -12.06
C GLU A 27 -8.02 -3.66 -12.86
N SER A 28 -9.10 -3.09 -12.30
CA SER A 28 -10.38 -2.94 -13.02
C SER A 28 -10.30 -1.99 -14.23
N HIS A 29 -9.37 -1.04 -14.21
CA HIS A 29 -9.13 -0.10 -15.31
C HIS A 29 -7.95 -0.52 -16.22
N PHE A 30 -6.92 -1.14 -15.63
CA PHE A 30 -5.66 -1.49 -16.28
C PHE A 30 -5.32 -2.96 -15.95
N PRO A 31 -5.98 -3.93 -16.60
CA PRO A 31 -5.84 -5.35 -16.26
C PRO A 31 -4.51 -5.98 -16.70
N GLN A 32 -3.68 -5.26 -17.47
CA GLN A 32 -2.42 -5.79 -17.97
C GLN A 32 -1.30 -5.73 -16.92
N GLU A 33 -0.52 -6.79 -16.82
CA GLU A 33 0.66 -6.83 -15.94
C GLU A 33 1.69 -5.75 -16.28
N SER A 34 1.83 -5.40 -17.57
CA SER A 34 2.70 -4.31 -18.02
C SER A 34 2.32 -2.96 -17.39
N ALA A 35 1.03 -2.68 -17.22
CA ALA A 35 0.57 -1.47 -16.55
C ALA A 35 0.95 -1.47 -15.07
N ALA A 36 0.82 -2.62 -14.39
CA ALA A 36 1.24 -2.75 -13.00
C ALA A 36 2.75 -2.52 -12.82
N LYS A 37 3.58 -2.95 -13.78
CA LYS A 37 5.04 -2.73 -13.78
C LYS A 37 5.45 -1.26 -13.91
N CYS A 38 4.57 -0.42 -14.47
CA CYS A 38 4.82 1.02 -14.56
C CYS A 38 4.57 1.75 -13.23
N VAL A 39 3.91 1.13 -12.26
CA VAL A 39 3.65 1.73 -10.95
C VAL A 39 4.83 1.45 -10.02
N PRO A 40 5.52 2.48 -9.52
CA PRO A 40 6.59 2.30 -8.55
C PRO A 40 6.08 1.58 -7.31
N SER A 41 6.72 0.47 -6.94
CA SER A 41 6.42 -0.29 -5.73
C SER A 41 7.34 0.13 -4.60
N GLY A 42 6.80 0.22 -3.38
CA GLY A 42 7.61 0.47 -2.19
C GLY A 42 6.76 0.99 -1.03
N PRO A 43 7.32 1.02 0.19
CA PRO A 43 6.65 1.60 1.33
C PRO A 43 6.59 3.13 1.15
N SER A 44 5.40 3.68 1.32
CA SER A 44 5.12 5.12 1.28
C SER A 44 3.88 5.40 2.13
N VAL A 45 3.81 6.62 2.68
CA VAL A 45 2.62 7.17 3.33
C VAL A 45 2.29 8.48 2.63
N ALA A 46 1.11 8.55 2.02
CA ALA A 46 0.67 9.68 1.21
C ALA A 46 1.69 10.06 0.12
N CYS A 47 2.22 11.28 0.14
CA CYS A 47 3.19 11.78 -0.84
C CYS A 47 4.65 11.57 -0.40
N SER A 48 4.90 10.74 0.61
CA SER A 48 6.24 10.56 1.16
C SER A 48 7.12 9.68 0.29
N THR A 49 8.42 9.95 0.31
CA THR A 49 9.42 9.02 -0.23
C THR A 49 9.66 7.88 0.77
N PRO A 50 10.23 6.74 0.33
CA PRO A 50 10.69 5.70 1.25
C PRO A 50 11.67 6.23 2.30
N THR A 51 12.49 7.23 1.94
CA THR A 51 13.42 7.90 2.84
C THR A 51 12.72 8.54 4.05
N ALA A 52 11.53 9.11 3.86
CA ALA A 52 10.79 9.73 4.95
C ALA A 52 10.34 8.72 6.01
N LEU A 53 10.15 7.44 5.65
CA LEU A 53 9.80 6.37 6.59
C LEU A 53 11.00 5.90 7.43
N GLU A 54 12.22 6.20 7.00
CA GLU A 54 13.44 5.87 7.75
C GLU A 54 13.79 6.94 8.81
N TRP A 55 13.10 8.09 8.82
CA TRP A 55 13.36 9.17 9.78
C TRP A 55 12.77 8.90 11.16
N ASP A 56 11.78 8.02 11.25
CA ASP A 56 11.08 7.69 12.48
C ASP A 56 10.79 6.18 12.54
N GLU A 57 11.25 5.51 13.61
CA GLU A 57 11.09 4.06 13.78
C GLU A 57 9.62 3.62 13.89
N GLN A 58 8.74 4.49 14.39
CA GLN A 58 7.31 4.21 14.44
C GLN A 58 6.73 4.22 13.02
N TRP A 59 7.18 5.16 12.17
CA TRP A 59 6.69 5.28 10.80
C TRP A 59 7.14 4.12 9.90
N LYS A 60 8.35 3.60 10.13
CA LYS A 60 8.88 2.44 9.42
C LYS A 60 7.95 1.22 9.46
N ASN A 61 7.22 1.05 10.56
CA ASN A 61 6.34 -0.10 10.79
C ASN A 61 4.85 0.20 10.56
N MET A 62 4.52 1.41 10.10
CA MET A 62 3.13 1.90 10.01
C MET A 62 2.79 2.43 8.62
N ALA A 63 3.26 1.73 7.57
CA ALA A 63 2.96 2.06 6.19
C ALA A 63 1.47 1.92 5.88
N ASP A 64 0.76 3.04 5.79
CA ASP A 64 -0.62 3.18 5.33
C ASP A 64 -0.62 4.11 4.11
N PRO A 65 -0.98 3.63 2.90
CA PRO A 65 -0.79 4.40 1.66
C PRO A 65 -1.43 5.80 1.68
N SER A 66 -2.58 5.98 2.35
CA SER A 66 -3.20 7.30 2.50
C SER A 66 -2.85 8.03 3.79
N GLY A 67 -2.32 7.35 4.79
CA GLY A 67 -2.12 7.86 6.15
C GLY A 67 -3.41 8.00 6.98
N ARG A 68 -4.60 7.64 6.44
CA ARG A 68 -5.89 7.82 7.12
C ARG A 68 -6.14 6.84 8.25
N ALA A 69 -5.39 5.73 8.29
CA ALA A 69 -5.63 4.67 9.26
C ALA A 69 -4.37 4.26 10.03
N VAL A 70 -3.44 5.20 10.16
CA VAL A 70 -2.28 5.11 11.04
C VAL A 70 -2.74 4.96 12.49
N LYS A 71 -2.35 3.87 13.15
CA LYS A 71 -2.67 3.62 14.56
C LYS A 71 -2.04 4.69 15.46
N GLY A 72 -2.70 5.04 16.55
CA GLY A 72 -2.18 6.03 17.51
C GLY A 72 -2.32 7.49 17.08
N VAL A 73 -2.61 7.77 15.80
CA VAL A 73 -2.94 9.12 15.31
C VAL A 73 -4.45 9.33 15.26
N HIS A 74 -5.18 8.36 14.71
CA HIS A 74 -6.62 8.47 14.48
C HIS A 74 -7.43 7.62 15.46
N SER A 75 -8.52 8.18 15.97
CA SER A 75 -9.44 7.46 16.88
C SER A 75 -10.15 6.27 16.23
N LYS A 76 -10.17 6.21 14.88
CA LYS A 76 -10.74 5.12 14.08
C LYS A 76 -9.70 4.55 13.10
N SER A 77 -8.51 4.23 13.60
CA SER A 77 -7.57 3.36 12.89
C SER A 77 -8.08 1.91 12.92
N TYR A 78 -7.99 1.19 11.80
CA TYR A 78 -8.54 -0.16 11.51
C TYR A 78 -8.95 -1.06 12.68
#